data_AF-A0A443S9J6-F1
#
_entry.id   AF-A0A443S9J6-F1
#
_cell.length_a   1.000
_cell.length_b   1.000
_cell.length_c   1.000
_cell.angle_alpha   90.00
_cell.angle_beta   90.00
_cell.angle_gamma   90.00
#
_symmetry.space_group_name_H-M   'P 1'
#
loop_
_entity.id
_entity.type
_entity.pdbx_description
1 polymer ?
#
loop_
_entity_poly.entity_id
_entity_poly.type
_entity_poly.pdbx_seq_one_letter_code
_entity_poly.pdbx_strand_id
1 'polypeptide(L)'
;KDIDFLYIGRKRQGEAKEEYIVSKGFVKPTYSYWTIGYLITREGAQKLLDSHPLEKLLPVDEFLPIMYNKHPCEEWKSYYPVRNLNALSVEPLLIQPMHYVGDELYVSDTEDSNLLSSENQHPKHTDL
;
A
#
# COMPACT_ATOMS: atom_id res chain seq x y z
N LYS A 1 -19.00 11.61 0.29
CA LYS A 1 -18.55 10.48 -0.56
C LYS A 1 -18.34 9.30 0.37
N ASP A 2 -18.92 8.15 0.04
CA ASP A 2 -18.79 6.94 0.84
C ASP A 2 -17.35 6.41 0.79
N ILE A 3 -16.92 5.77 1.87
CA ILE A 3 -15.58 5.21 2.00
C ILE A 3 -15.52 3.88 1.28
N ASP A 4 -14.47 3.67 0.49
CA ASP A 4 -14.25 2.42 -0.23
C ASP A 4 -13.35 1.47 0.57
N PHE A 5 -12.34 2.03 1.23
CA PHE A 5 -11.27 1.30 1.88
C PHE A 5 -10.84 2.01 3.17
N LEU A 6 -10.64 1.26 4.25
CA LEU A 6 -10.19 1.77 5.53
C LEU A 6 -9.01 0.93 6.05
N TYR A 7 -7.83 1.53 6.17
CA TYR A 7 -6.74 0.92 6.92
C TYR A 7 -7.03 0.94 8.42
N ILE A 8 -6.87 -0.22 9.05
CA ILE A 8 -6.87 -0.38 10.52
C ILE A 8 -5.48 -0.74 11.06
N GLY A 9 -4.58 -1.20 10.19
CA GLY A 9 -3.15 -1.38 10.45
C GLY A 9 -2.35 -1.23 9.15
N ARG A 10 -1.27 -0.44 9.20
CA ARG A 10 -0.33 -0.25 8.09
C ARG A 10 1.01 0.29 8.59
N LYS A 11 2.07 0.12 7.80
CA LYS A 11 3.32 0.87 7.97
C LYS A 11 3.25 2.15 7.13
N ARG A 12 3.33 3.30 7.80
CA ARG A 12 3.42 4.60 7.12
C ARG A 12 4.80 4.74 6.50
N GLN A 13 4.86 5.22 5.26
CA GLN A 13 6.12 5.57 4.61
C GLN A 13 6.20 7.09 4.44
N GLY A 14 7.28 7.68 4.92
CA GLY A 14 7.45 9.14 5.04
C GLY A 14 7.09 9.70 6.42
N GLU A 15 7.27 11.02 6.59
CA GLU A 15 6.94 11.70 7.84
C GLU A 15 5.42 11.75 8.05
N ALA A 16 4.94 11.33 9.23
CA ALA A 16 3.52 11.34 9.60
C ALA A 16 2.82 12.71 9.52
N LYS A 17 3.58 13.80 9.32
CA LYS A 17 3.08 15.18 9.21
C LYS A 17 2.26 15.44 7.95
N GLU A 18 2.27 14.55 6.97
CA GLU A 18 1.57 14.75 5.69
C GLU A 18 0.13 14.22 5.65
N GLU A 19 -0.33 13.52 6.69
CA GLU A 19 -1.65 12.90 6.68
C GLU A 19 -2.76 13.92 6.98
N TYR A 20 -3.61 14.14 5.98
CA TYR A 20 -4.73 15.07 6.10
C TYR A 20 -5.80 14.49 7.04
N ILE A 21 -6.05 15.17 8.15
CA ILE A 21 -7.10 14.82 9.11
C ILE A 21 -8.47 15.10 8.46
N VAL A 22 -9.27 14.05 8.33
CA VAL A 22 -10.64 14.16 7.82
C VAL A 22 -11.62 14.42 8.95
N SER A 23 -11.45 13.72 10.07
CA SER A 23 -12.22 13.90 11.30
C SER A 23 -11.48 13.26 12.47
N LYS A 24 -11.98 13.42 13.70
CA LYS A 24 -11.43 12.74 14.87
C LYS A 24 -11.40 11.22 14.61
N GLY A 25 -10.21 10.62 14.69
CA GLY A 25 -10.01 9.20 14.48
C GLY A 25 -9.73 8.77 13.03
N PHE A 26 -9.78 9.68 12.04
CA PHE A 26 -9.67 9.32 10.63
C PHE A 26 -8.81 10.30 9.83
N VAL A 27 -7.90 9.75 9.02
CA VAL A 27 -6.98 10.50 8.16
C VAL A 27 -7.01 9.97 6.73
N LYS A 28 -6.54 10.78 5.78
CA LYS A 28 -6.22 10.30 4.43
C LYS A 28 -4.86 9.60 4.44
N PRO A 29 -4.79 8.32 4.06
CA PRO A 29 -3.51 7.63 4.00
C PRO A 29 -2.64 8.25 2.91
N THR A 30 -1.36 8.39 3.21
CA THR A 30 -0.29 8.63 2.22
C THR A 30 0.25 7.29 1.73
N TYR A 31 1.39 7.31 1.03
CA TYR A 31 2.08 6.09 0.65
C TYR A 31 2.33 5.18 1.86
N SER A 32 2.01 3.90 1.70
CA SER A 32 1.88 2.96 2.83
C SER A 32 2.36 1.58 2.43
N TYR A 33 3.15 0.96 3.31
CA TYR A 33 3.54 -0.44 3.21
C TYR A 33 2.83 -1.30 4.25
N TRP A 34 3.01 -2.62 4.12
CA TRP A 34 2.54 -3.63 5.07
C TRP A 34 1.05 -3.44 5.35
N THR A 35 0.21 -3.85 4.40
CA THR A 35 -1.25 -3.84 4.53
C THR A 35 -1.71 -4.83 5.62
N ILE A 36 -1.41 -4.50 6.89
CA ILE A 36 -1.56 -5.36 8.06
C ILE A 36 -3.04 -5.66 8.32
N GLY A 37 -3.90 -4.67 8.14
CA GLY A 37 -5.35 -4.92 8.14
C GLY A 37 -6.16 -3.77 7.61
N TYR A 38 -7.30 -4.13 7.04
CA TYR A 38 -8.20 -3.20 6.38
C TYR A 38 -9.65 -3.69 6.41
N LEU A 39 -10.57 -2.76 6.18
CA LEU A 39 -11.95 -3.02 5.79
C LEU A 39 -12.17 -2.49 4.38
N ILE A 40 -12.97 -3.18 3.58
CA ILE A 40 -13.29 -2.78 2.22
C ILE A 40 -14.79 -2.96 1.98
N THR A 41 -15.39 -2.00 1.27
CA THR A 41 -16.79 -2.13 0.82
C THR A 41 -16.87 -2.95 -0.47
N ARG A 42 -18.08 -3.38 -0.82
CA ARG A 42 -18.31 -4.06 -2.11
C ARG A 42 -17.94 -3.15 -3.28
N GLU A 43 -18.28 -1.87 -3.19
CA GLU A 43 -18.00 -0.86 -4.20
C GLU A 43 -16.49 -0.61 -4.32
N GLY A 44 -15.78 -0.55 -3.17
CA GLY A 44 -14.32 -0.47 -3.15
C GLY A 44 -13.66 -1.67 -3.81
N ALA A 45 -14.12 -2.89 -3.49
CA ALA A 45 -13.62 -4.11 -4.13
C ALA A 45 -13.87 -4.10 -5.64
N GLN A 46 -15.04 -3.67 -6.09
CA GLN A 46 -15.35 -3.56 -7.52
C GLN A 46 -14.39 -2.59 -8.24
N LYS A 47 -14.13 -1.41 -7.66
CA LYS A 47 -13.16 -0.45 -8.22
C LYS A 47 -11.75 -1.03 -8.38
N LEU A 48 -11.33 -1.88 -7.44
CA LEU A 48 -10.04 -2.58 -7.54
C LEU A 48 -10.07 -3.61 -8.68
N LEU A 49 -11.15 -4.38 -8.84
CA LEU A 49 -11.29 -5.37 -9.91
C LEU A 49 -11.37 -4.72 -11.31
N ASP A 50 -12.09 -3.61 -11.43
CA ASP A 50 -12.25 -2.85 -12.68
C ASP A 50 -10.90 -2.28 -13.19
N SER A 51 -9.86 -2.28 -12.36
CA SER A 51 -8.51 -1.89 -12.75
C SER A 51 -7.71 -3.00 -13.45
N HIS A 52 -8.31 -4.21 -13.57
CA HIS A 52 -7.69 -5.40 -14.15
C HIS A 52 -6.33 -5.76 -13.52
N PRO A 53 -6.24 -5.92 -12.18
CA PRO A 53 -4.96 -6.01 -11.48
C PRO A 53 -4.15 -7.26 -11.84
N LEU A 54 -4.80 -8.33 -12.28
CA LEU A 54 -4.13 -9.58 -12.67
C LEU A 54 -3.37 -9.47 -14.00
N GLU A 55 -3.71 -8.49 -14.85
CA GLU A 55 -2.99 -8.24 -16.10
C GLU A 55 -1.70 -7.45 -15.88
N LYS A 56 -1.56 -6.79 -14.72
CA LYS A 56 -0.50 -5.84 -14.37
C LYS A 56 -0.05 -6.07 -12.93
N LEU A 57 0.29 -7.32 -12.62
CA LEU A 57 0.51 -7.81 -11.27
C LEU A 57 1.51 -6.93 -10.51
N LEU A 58 1.02 -6.27 -9.46
CA LEU A 58 1.82 -5.52 -8.51
C LEU A 58 1.59 -6.07 -7.09
N PRO A 59 2.60 -6.01 -6.22
CA PRO A 59 2.41 -6.18 -4.79
C PRO A 59 1.29 -5.29 -4.27
N VAL A 60 0.49 -5.80 -3.32
CA VAL A 60 -0.72 -5.12 -2.83
C VAL A 60 -0.42 -3.74 -2.23
N ASP A 61 0.76 -3.60 -1.66
CA ASP A 61 1.26 -2.41 -1.00
C ASP A 61 1.77 -1.36 -1.98
N GLU A 62 1.97 -1.70 -3.25
CA GLU A 62 2.17 -0.73 -4.35
C GLU A 62 0.85 -0.44 -5.07
N PHE A 63 0.06 -1.49 -5.29
CA PHE A 63 -1.23 -1.41 -5.96
C PHE A 63 -2.22 -0.50 -5.22
N LEU A 64 -2.41 -0.67 -3.91
CA LEU A 64 -3.37 0.12 -3.14
C LEU A 64 -3.03 1.62 -3.18
N PRO A 65 -1.80 2.08 -2.87
CA PRO A 65 -1.44 3.49 -3.03
C PRO A 65 -1.61 4.04 -4.45
N ILE A 66 -1.42 3.23 -5.49
CA ILE A 66 -1.76 3.65 -6.84
C ILE A 66 -3.26 3.93 -6.94
N MET A 67 -4.10 3.01 -6.47
CA MET A 67 -5.56 3.12 -6.61
C MET A 67 -6.19 4.27 -5.82
N TYR A 68 -5.62 4.67 -4.68
CA TYR A 68 -6.00 5.90 -3.97
C TYR A 68 -5.13 7.13 -4.31
N ASN A 69 -4.34 7.03 -5.38
CA ASN A 69 -3.56 8.11 -5.98
C ASN A 69 -2.54 8.79 -5.05
N LYS A 70 -1.77 7.99 -4.31
CA LYS A 70 -0.72 8.42 -3.37
C LYS A 70 0.61 7.67 -3.54
N HIS A 71 0.74 6.83 -4.56
CA HIS A 71 2.00 6.19 -4.89
C HIS A 71 3.04 7.21 -5.43
N PRO A 72 4.32 7.13 -5.06
CA PRO A 72 5.34 8.09 -5.48
C PRO A 72 5.83 7.89 -6.92
N CYS A 73 5.86 6.64 -7.42
CA CYS A 73 6.30 6.35 -8.78
C CYS A 73 5.21 6.68 -9.82
N GLU A 74 5.44 7.71 -10.64
CA GLU A 74 4.51 8.11 -11.71
C GLU A 74 4.47 7.10 -12.86
N GLU A 75 5.58 6.42 -13.16
CA GLU A 75 5.61 5.37 -14.18
C GLU A 75 4.61 4.26 -13.84
N TRP A 76 4.62 3.77 -12.59
CA TRP A 76 3.73 2.70 -12.18
C TRP A 76 2.26 3.13 -12.16
N LYS A 77 2.00 4.37 -11.74
CA LYS A 77 0.67 4.98 -11.81
C LYS A 77 0.16 5.07 -13.25
N SER A 78 1.03 5.25 -14.24
CA SER A 78 0.62 5.38 -15.65
C SER A 78 -0.11 4.13 -16.17
N TYR A 79 0.19 2.95 -15.63
CA TYR A 79 -0.50 1.70 -15.96
C TYR A 79 -1.93 1.61 -15.40
N TYR A 80 -2.27 2.49 -14.44
CA TYR A 80 -3.56 2.54 -13.76
C TYR A 80 -4.12 3.97 -13.82
N PRO A 81 -4.75 4.37 -14.94
CA PRO A 81 -5.23 5.76 -15.13
C PRO A 81 -6.45 6.10 -14.27
N VAL A 82 -7.29 5.12 -13.93
CA VAL A 82 -8.46 5.29 -13.07
C VAL A 82 -8.08 4.99 -11.62
N ARG A 83 -7.89 6.04 -10.82
CA ARG A 83 -7.41 5.98 -9.42
C ARG A 83 -8.41 6.64 -8.48
N ASN A 84 -9.61 6.08 -8.42
CA ASN A 84 -10.77 6.67 -7.76
C ASN A 84 -11.15 5.99 -6.43
N LEU A 85 -10.25 5.19 -5.85
CA LEU A 85 -10.47 4.53 -4.56
C LEU A 85 -10.44 5.56 -3.42
N ASN A 86 -11.57 5.76 -2.75
CA ASN A 86 -11.68 6.64 -1.61
C ASN A 86 -11.22 5.94 -0.33
N ALA A 87 -9.92 6.03 -0.06
CA ALA A 87 -9.30 5.43 1.12
C ALA A 87 -9.29 6.36 2.34
N LEU A 88 -9.36 5.76 3.53
CA LEU A 88 -9.07 6.35 4.84
C LEU A 88 -8.14 5.43 5.64
N SER A 89 -7.58 5.97 6.72
CA SER A 89 -6.91 5.22 7.77
C SER A 89 -7.44 5.69 9.12
N VAL A 90 -7.52 4.79 10.09
CA VAL A 90 -7.76 5.16 11.48
C VAL A 90 -6.51 5.77 12.11
N GLU A 91 -6.71 6.67 13.07
CA GLU A 91 -5.67 7.33 13.87
C GLU A 91 -6.13 7.42 15.33
N PRO A 92 -5.53 6.66 16.28
CA PRO A 92 -4.40 5.74 16.10
C PRO A 92 -4.77 4.44 15.36
N LEU A 93 -3.75 3.73 14.85
CA LEU A 93 -3.92 2.39 14.27
C LEU A 93 -4.46 1.41 15.32
N LEU A 94 -5.38 0.52 14.90
CA LEU A 94 -5.99 -0.46 15.79
C LEU A 94 -5.16 -1.72 15.93
N ILE A 95 -4.43 -2.09 14.87
CA ILE A 95 -3.56 -3.25 14.86
C ILE A 95 -2.18 -2.88 14.33
N GLN A 96 -1.16 -3.50 14.90
CA GLN A 96 0.24 -3.35 14.53
C GLN A 96 0.99 -4.66 14.79
N PRO A 97 2.10 -4.92 14.09
CA PRO A 97 2.95 -6.07 14.38
C PRO A 97 3.50 -6.00 15.80
N MET A 98 3.75 -7.17 16.40
CA MET A 98 4.46 -7.26 17.68
C MET A 98 5.96 -6.93 17.51
N HIS A 99 6.52 -7.26 16.34
CA HIS A 99 7.91 -7.00 15.97
C HIS A 99 7.98 -6.42 14.56
N TYR A 100 8.75 -5.35 14.39
CA TYR A 100 9.05 -4.69 13.12
C TYR A 100 10.39 -5.17 12.57
N VAL A 101 10.61 -5.02 11.25
CA VAL A 101 11.91 -5.25 10.62
C VAL A 101 13.02 -4.54 11.40
N GLY A 102 14.03 -5.30 11.81
CA GLY A 102 15.15 -4.82 12.62
C GLY A 102 15.03 -5.12 14.12
N ASP A 103 13.85 -5.53 14.60
CA ASP A 103 13.70 -6.00 15.99
C ASP A 103 14.38 -7.36 16.18
N GLU A 104 14.92 -7.59 17.39
CA GLU A 104 15.66 -8.82 17.74
C GLU A 104 14.85 -10.11 17.48
N LEU A 105 13.54 -10.04 17.68
CA LEU A 105 12.61 -11.17 17.50
C LEU A 105 11.80 -11.08 16.20
N TYR A 106 12.17 -10.21 15.27
CA TYR A 106 11.54 -10.15 13.95
C TYR A 106 11.88 -11.42 13.15
N VAL A 107 10.86 -12.05 12.59
CA VAL A 107 10.99 -13.20 11.70
C VAL A 107 10.16 -12.94 10.44
N SER A 108 10.77 -13.17 9.28
CA SER A 108 10.13 -13.04 7.97
C SER A 108 10.48 -14.23 7.10
N ASP A 109 9.48 -14.78 6.42
CA ASP A 109 9.64 -15.80 5.40
C ASP A 109 9.75 -15.21 3.98
N THR A 110 9.59 -13.89 3.84
CA THR A 110 9.57 -13.21 2.53
C THR A 110 10.69 -12.19 2.29
N GLU A 111 11.31 -11.60 3.33
CA GLU A 111 12.30 -10.52 3.13
C GLU A 111 13.67 -11.00 2.61
N ASP A 112 14.16 -12.18 3.03
CA ASP A 112 15.50 -12.68 2.70
C ASP A 112 15.49 -13.82 1.67
N SER A 113 14.62 -13.72 0.66
CA SER A 113 14.57 -14.72 -0.41
C SER A 113 15.84 -14.70 -1.26
N ASN A 114 16.40 -15.88 -1.54
CA ASN A 114 17.56 -16.01 -2.44
C ASN A 114 17.23 -15.45 -3.82
N LEU A 115 18.08 -14.58 -4.35
CA LEU A 115 17.99 -14.15 -5.74
C LEU A 115 18.21 -15.36 -6.65
N LEU A 116 17.29 -15.60 -7.58
CA LEU A 116 17.51 -16.55 -8.67
C LEU A 116 18.69 -16.05 -9.52
N SER A 117 19.62 -16.96 -9.82
CA SER A 117 20.81 -16.66 -10.62
C SER A 117 20.44 -15.92 -11.90
N SER A 118 21.08 -14.77 -12.09
CA SER A 118 20.79 -13.76 -13.10
C SER A 118 21.20 -14.21 -14.51
N GLU A 119 20.35 -14.98 -15.20
CA GLU A 119 20.41 -15.04 -16.67
C GLU A 119 19.40 -14.10 -17.33
N ASN A 120 18.44 -13.53 -16.58
CA ASN A 120 17.39 -12.65 -17.12
C ASN A 120 16.94 -11.55 -16.13
N GLN A 121 17.86 -10.77 -15.55
CA GLN A 121 17.46 -9.62 -14.72
C GLN A 121 17.35 -8.33 -15.55
N HIS A 122 16.17 -7.73 -15.54
CA HIS A 122 15.99 -6.31 -15.85
C HIS A 122 16.72 -5.47 -14.78
N PRO A 123 17.36 -4.34 -15.15
CA PRO A 123 18.13 -3.53 -14.20
C PRO A 123 17.27 -3.03 -13.04
N LYS A 124 17.87 -2.96 -11.84
CA LYS A 124 17.22 -2.49 -10.61
C LYS A 124 17.06 -0.96 -10.64
N HIS A 125 15.92 -0.47 -10.16
CA HIS A 125 15.55 0.95 -10.16
C HIS A 125 16.31 1.80 -9.10
N THR A 126 17.20 1.22 -8.29
CA THR A 126 18.04 2.01 -7.36
C THR A 126 19.08 2.90 -8.06
N ASP A 127 19.18 2.81 -9.39
CA ASP A 127 20.10 3.61 -10.22
C ASP A 127 19.39 4.73 -11.03
N LEU A 128 18.18 5.16 -10.63
CA LEU A 128 17.46 6.33 -11.18
C LEU A 128 17.18 7.40 -10.12
#